data_AF-A0A6P6SPK3-F1
#
_entry.id   AF-A0A6P6SPK3-F1
#
_cell.length_a   1.000
_cell.length_b   1.000
_cell.length_c   1.000
_cell.angle_alpha   90.00
_cell.angle_beta   90.00
_cell.angle_gamma   90.00
#
_symmetry.space_group_name_H-M   'P 1'
#
loop_
_entity.id
_entity.type
_entity.pdbx_description
1 polymer ?
#
loop_
_entity_poly.entity_id
_entity_poly.type
_entity_poly.pdbx_seq_one_letter_code
_entity_poly.pdbx_strand_id
1 'polypeptide(L)'
;MGKLCSKGFDKGTSHRKAPPPVWCPLRCTLDELYNGVEKTIKFPGGRMKLLPDPGVIAPNADPETLVVEIPAGAKNGLKTVYPRRVILDDRKVPRDVIVDVIEEPHAEFHRQGNDLWAIRKIPLMEYVTNEALTIETLDKRLLTVPKIEPGCVIEIPNEGMPCWHGIGETGSIFVSFEVIYPKNLSLTREEKDELKKLLAKEENNV
;
A
#
# COMPACT_ATOMS: atom_id res chain seq x y z
N MET A 1 -77.78 -5.01 -11.57
CA MET A 1 -76.52 -4.24 -11.57
C MET A 1 -75.34 -5.19 -11.44
N GLY A 2 -74.59 -5.47 -12.51
CA GLY A 2 -73.35 -6.26 -12.47
C GLY A 2 -72.13 -5.35 -12.46
N LYS A 3 -71.22 -5.51 -11.49
CA LYS A 3 -69.97 -4.75 -11.41
C LYS A 3 -68.92 -5.43 -12.30
N LEU A 4 -68.42 -4.71 -13.31
CA LEU A 4 -67.21 -5.06 -14.05
C LEU A 4 -66.00 -4.96 -13.10
N CYS A 5 -65.27 -6.06 -12.95
CA CYS A 5 -63.98 -6.09 -12.26
C CYS A 5 -62.89 -5.74 -13.28
N SER A 6 -62.31 -4.53 -13.20
CA SER A 6 -61.15 -4.14 -14.00
C SER A 6 -59.90 -4.84 -13.46
N LYS A 7 -59.39 -5.84 -14.19
CA LYS A 7 -58.05 -6.38 -13.97
C LYS A 7 -57.03 -5.34 -14.45
N GLY A 8 -56.39 -4.65 -13.50
CA GLY A 8 -55.20 -3.85 -13.76
C GLY A 8 -54.05 -4.76 -14.18
N PHE A 9 -53.44 -4.45 -15.33
CA PHE A 9 -52.23 -5.08 -15.84
C PHE A 9 -51.04 -4.72 -14.94
N ASP A 10 -50.49 -5.70 -14.24
CA ASP A 10 -49.27 -5.57 -13.47
C ASP A 10 -48.07 -5.60 -14.45
N LYS A 11 -47.42 -4.45 -14.68
CA LYS A 11 -46.21 -4.37 -15.51
C LYS A 11 -45.04 -4.88 -14.69
N GLY A 12 -44.79 -6.20 -14.76
CA GLY A 12 -43.58 -6.80 -14.20
C GLY A 12 -42.33 -6.13 -14.79
N THR A 13 -41.62 -5.36 -13.98
CA THR A 13 -40.28 -4.85 -14.29
C THR A 13 -39.33 -6.04 -14.28
N SER A 14 -39.13 -6.65 -15.46
CA SER A 14 -38.06 -7.62 -15.70
C SER A 14 -36.72 -7.00 -15.29
N HIS A 15 -36.26 -7.27 -14.07
CA HIS A 15 -34.91 -6.94 -13.61
C HIS A 15 -33.93 -7.80 -14.40
N ARG A 16 -33.50 -7.32 -15.57
CA ARG A 16 -32.40 -7.95 -16.30
C ARG A 16 -31.16 -7.84 -15.41
N LYS A 17 -30.64 -8.98 -14.95
CA LYS A 17 -29.39 -9.03 -14.18
C LYS A 17 -28.30 -8.33 -14.99
N ALA A 18 -27.59 -7.39 -14.36
CA ALA A 18 -26.45 -6.73 -14.95
C ALA A 18 -25.39 -7.77 -15.37
N PRO A 19 -24.67 -7.55 -16.49
CA PRO A 19 -23.60 -8.46 -16.89
C PRO A 19 -22.48 -8.44 -15.84
N PRO A 20 -21.76 -9.56 -15.64
CA PRO A 20 -20.70 -9.61 -14.64
C PRO A 20 -19.51 -8.72 -15.05
N PRO A 21 -18.86 -8.04 -14.10
CA PRO A 21 -17.75 -7.13 -14.38
C PRO A 21 -16.46 -7.86 -14.76
N VAL A 22 -15.52 -7.11 -15.33
CA VAL A 22 -14.13 -7.55 -15.55
C VAL A 22 -13.27 -6.99 -14.43
N TRP A 23 -12.56 -7.86 -13.71
CA TRP A 23 -11.66 -7.48 -12.63
C TRP A 23 -10.25 -7.27 -13.16
N CYS A 24 -9.64 -6.14 -12.81
CA CYS A 24 -8.28 -5.77 -13.19
C CYS A 24 -7.48 -5.45 -11.92
N PRO A 25 -6.73 -6.42 -11.36
CA PRO A 25 -5.84 -6.13 -10.24
C PRO A 25 -4.72 -5.20 -10.70
N LEU A 26 -4.54 -4.09 -9.99
CA LEU A 26 -3.52 -3.08 -10.25
C LEU A 26 -2.54 -3.07 -9.09
N ARG A 27 -1.35 -3.62 -9.32
CA ARG A 27 -0.30 -3.68 -8.30
C ARG A 27 0.32 -2.30 -8.10
N CYS A 28 0.46 -1.87 -6.86
CA CYS A 28 1.06 -0.60 -6.49
C CYS A 28 2.04 -0.75 -5.31
N THR A 29 3.19 -0.10 -5.40
CA THR A 29 4.17 -0.05 -4.31
C THR A 29 3.74 0.92 -3.22
N LEU A 30 4.33 0.85 -2.03
CA LEU A 30 4.08 1.85 -0.98
C LEU A 30 4.48 3.26 -1.42
N ASP A 31 5.59 3.44 -2.13
CA ASP A 31 6.02 4.75 -2.65
C ASP A 31 4.98 5.36 -3.60
N GLU A 32 4.39 4.53 -4.48
CA GLU A 32 3.32 4.98 -5.40
C GLU A 32 2.04 5.33 -4.64
N LEU A 33 1.67 4.54 -3.63
CA LEU A 33 0.50 4.83 -2.80
C LEU A 33 0.74 6.03 -1.86
N TYR A 34 1.98 6.32 -1.50
CA TYR A 34 2.35 7.49 -0.70
C TYR A 34 2.20 8.78 -1.51
N ASN A 35 2.74 8.81 -2.73
CA ASN A 35 2.71 10.01 -3.57
C ASN A 35 1.40 10.17 -4.38
N GLY A 36 0.67 9.08 -4.59
CA GLY A 36 -0.31 8.97 -5.65
C GLY A 36 0.36 8.68 -6.99
N VAL A 37 -0.33 7.97 -7.87
CA VAL A 37 0.23 7.54 -9.16
C VAL A 37 -0.85 7.45 -10.23
N GLU A 38 -0.49 7.81 -11.45
CA GLU A 38 -1.27 7.48 -12.65
C GLU A 38 -0.71 6.21 -13.28
N LYS A 39 -1.55 5.20 -13.49
CA LYS A 39 -1.16 3.93 -14.11
C LYS A 39 -2.04 3.59 -15.31
N THR A 40 -1.41 2.98 -16.31
CA THR A 40 -2.08 2.58 -17.54
C THR A 40 -2.26 1.08 -17.62
N ILE A 41 -3.49 0.63 -17.83
CA ILE A 41 -3.84 -0.77 -18.09
C ILE A 41 -4.03 -0.93 -19.60
N LYS A 42 -3.20 -1.79 -20.22
CA LYS A 42 -3.34 -2.17 -21.63
C LYS A 42 -4.25 -3.38 -21.77
N PHE A 43 -5.28 -3.24 -22.60
CA PHE A 43 -6.18 -4.33 -22.96
C PHE A 43 -5.63 -5.01 -24.22
N PRO A 44 -5.44 -6.34 -24.24
CA PRO A 44 -4.68 -7.05 -25.26
C PRO A 44 -5.31 -7.10 -26.67
N GLY A 45 -6.34 -6.30 -26.95
CA GLY A 45 -7.09 -6.33 -28.20
C GLY A 45 -7.80 -7.69 -28.44
N GLY A 46 -8.56 -7.78 -29.53
CA GLY A 46 -9.31 -8.99 -29.89
C GLY A 46 -10.51 -9.23 -28.97
N ARG A 47 -10.44 -10.26 -28.10
CA ARG A 47 -11.56 -10.75 -27.27
C ARG A 47 -12.09 -9.75 -26.25
N MET A 48 -11.32 -8.70 -25.97
CA MET A 48 -11.68 -7.64 -25.05
C MET A 48 -11.33 -6.30 -25.69
N LYS A 49 -12.36 -5.51 -25.96
CA LYS A 49 -12.24 -4.18 -26.55
C LYS A 49 -12.59 -3.13 -25.51
N LEU A 50 -11.67 -2.19 -25.27
CA LEU A 50 -11.95 -1.02 -24.47
C LEU A 50 -12.88 -0.07 -25.24
N LEU A 51 -13.89 0.45 -24.55
CA LEU A 51 -14.80 1.46 -25.08
C LEU A 51 -14.33 2.85 -24.69
N PRO A 52 -14.63 3.91 -25.47
CA PRO A 52 -14.40 5.30 -25.07
C PRO A 52 -15.15 5.67 -23.79
N ASP A 53 -14.70 6.73 -23.13
CA ASP A 53 -15.26 7.11 -21.83
C ASP A 53 -16.60 7.81 -22.08
N PRO A 54 -17.69 7.42 -21.43
CA PRO A 54 -18.98 8.06 -21.64
C PRO A 54 -18.92 9.56 -21.32
N GLY A 55 -18.82 10.41 -22.35
CA GLY A 55 -18.82 11.86 -22.22
C GLY A 55 -17.45 12.55 -22.30
N VAL A 56 -16.34 11.80 -22.43
CA VAL A 56 -15.00 12.38 -22.62
C VAL A 56 -14.50 12.07 -24.03
N ILE A 57 -14.28 13.13 -24.82
CA ILE A 57 -13.60 13.05 -26.11
C ILE A 57 -12.12 13.33 -25.85
N ALA A 58 -11.32 12.28 -25.73
CA ALA A 58 -9.86 12.40 -25.74
C ALA A 58 -9.38 12.15 -27.18
N PRO A 59 -9.07 13.20 -27.98
CA PRO A 59 -8.77 13.05 -29.40
C PRO A 59 -7.50 12.23 -29.69
N ASN A 60 -6.66 11.99 -28.69
CA ASN A 60 -5.36 11.31 -28.82
C ASN A 60 -5.17 10.11 -27.87
N ALA A 61 -6.25 9.58 -27.26
CA ALA A 61 -6.11 8.42 -26.39
C ALA A 61 -5.94 7.12 -27.20
N ASP A 62 -4.93 6.32 -26.86
CA ASP A 62 -4.79 4.97 -27.43
C ASP A 62 -6.06 4.16 -27.12
N PRO A 63 -6.72 3.56 -28.12
CA PRO A 63 -8.05 2.95 -27.95
C PRO A 63 -8.03 1.67 -27.10
N GLU A 64 -6.86 1.23 -26.63
CA GLU A 64 -6.64 0.00 -25.86
C GLU A 64 -6.09 0.27 -24.46
N THR A 65 -5.94 1.54 -24.06
CA THR A 65 -5.39 1.92 -22.76
C THR A 65 -6.45 2.53 -21.84
N LEU A 66 -6.51 2.04 -20.60
CA LEU A 66 -7.25 2.68 -19.52
C LEU A 66 -6.24 3.35 -18.59
N VAL A 67 -6.34 4.66 -18.48
CA VAL A 67 -5.60 5.46 -17.50
C VAL A 67 -6.36 5.43 -16.18
N VAL A 68 -5.66 5.08 -15.10
CA VAL A 68 -6.19 4.92 -13.75
C VAL A 68 -5.40 5.84 -12.83
N GLU A 69 -6.08 6.82 -12.25
CA GLU A 69 -5.52 7.67 -11.21
C GLU A 69 -5.74 7.02 -9.85
N ILE A 70 -4.64 6.76 -9.13
CA ILE A 70 -4.66 6.25 -7.77
C ILE A 70 -4.25 7.39 -6.83
N PRO A 71 -5.14 7.85 -5.94
CA PRO A 71 -4.86 8.97 -5.06
C PRO A 71 -3.81 8.59 -4.01
N ALA A 72 -3.05 9.58 -3.56
CA ALA A 72 -2.18 9.45 -2.40
C ALA A 72 -2.98 8.96 -1.17
N GLY A 73 -2.40 8.02 -0.43
CA GLY A 73 -3.03 7.41 0.73
C GLY A 73 -4.01 6.29 0.40
N ALA A 74 -4.23 5.96 -0.88
CA ALA A 74 -5.07 4.82 -1.28
C ALA A 74 -4.67 3.54 -0.54
N LYS A 75 -5.67 2.83 -0.02
CA LYS A 75 -5.48 1.60 0.76
C LYS A 75 -5.54 0.38 -0.15
N ASN A 76 -4.87 -0.69 0.25
CA ASN A 76 -5.03 -2.00 -0.38
C ASN A 76 -6.52 -2.38 -0.49
N GLY A 77 -6.94 -2.88 -1.64
CA GLY A 77 -8.33 -3.23 -1.94
C GLY A 77 -9.24 -2.05 -2.30
N LEU A 78 -8.70 -0.85 -2.53
CA LEU A 78 -9.46 0.24 -3.14
C LEU A 78 -9.99 -0.20 -4.51
N LYS A 79 -11.30 -0.09 -4.69
CA LYS A 79 -11.99 -0.48 -5.94
C LYS A 79 -12.50 0.75 -6.66
N THR A 80 -12.07 0.93 -7.91
CA THR A 80 -12.59 1.95 -8.82
C THR A 80 -13.39 1.27 -9.92
N VAL A 81 -14.65 1.69 -10.09
CA VAL A 81 -15.56 1.14 -11.10
C VAL A 81 -15.56 2.05 -12.32
N TYR A 82 -15.19 1.49 -13.47
CA TYR A 82 -15.30 2.12 -14.77
C TYR A 82 -16.50 1.51 -15.50
N PRO A 83 -17.67 2.19 -15.48
CA PRO A 83 -18.90 1.62 -15.97
C PRO A 83 -18.86 1.42 -17.48
N ARG A 84 -19.34 0.26 -17.95
CA ARG A 84 -19.52 -0.07 -19.37
C ARG A 84 -18.25 0.16 -20.20
N ARG A 85 -17.09 -0.08 -19.62
CA ARG A 85 -15.79 0.29 -20.17
C ARG A 85 -15.19 -0.74 -21.12
N VAL A 86 -15.67 -1.99 -21.10
CA VAL A 86 -15.19 -3.05 -21.99
C VAL A 86 -16.31 -3.83 -22.65
N ILE A 87 -16.08 -4.29 -23.87
CA ILE A 87 -16.89 -5.30 -24.54
C ILE A 87 -16.06 -6.58 -24.68
N LEU A 88 -16.67 -7.71 -24.36
CA LEU A 88 -16.12 -9.02 -24.67
C LEU A 88 -16.77 -9.55 -25.97
N ASP A 89 -15.97 -10.25 -26.78
CA ASP A 89 -16.40 -10.82 -28.07
C ASP A 89 -17.63 -11.74 -27.96
N ASP A 90 -17.89 -12.28 -26.77
CA ASP A 90 -18.93 -13.27 -26.53
C ASP A 90 -20.35 -12.75 -26.81
N ARG A 91 -20.63 -11.44 -26.61
CA ARG A 91 -22.02 -10.93 -26.63
C ARG A 91 -22.20 -9.47 -27.08
N LYS A 92 -21.13 -8.72 -27.39
CA LYS A 92 -21.20 -7.26 -27.65
C LYS A 92 -21.89 -6.46 -26.53
N VAL A 93 -21.99 -7.01 -25.31
CA VAL A 93 -22.59 -6.34 -24.16
C VAL A 93 -21.49 -5.61 -23.38
N PRO A 94 -21.58 -4.29 -23.21
CA PRO A 94 -20.64 -3.55 -22.37
C PRO A 94 -20.70 -4.03 -20.91
N ARG A 95 -19.53 -4.19 -20.31
CA ARG A 95 -19.32 -4.60 -18.93
C ARG A 95 -18.50 -3.55 -18.20
N ASP A 96 -18.70 -3.48 -16.90
CA ASP A 96 -17.92 -2.62 -16.03
C ASP A 96 -16.51 -3.22 -15.86
N VAL A 97 -15.50 -2.35 -15.79
CA VAL A 97 -14.17 -2.74 -15.33
C VAL A 97 -14.06 -2.31 -13.88
N ILE A 98 -13.68 -3.25 -13.01
CA ILE A 98 -13.36 -2.96 -11.62
C ILE A 98 -11.85 -3.05 -11.49
N VAL A 99 -11.21 -1.90 -11.26
CA VAL A 99 -9.79 -1.85 -10.93
C VAL A 99 -9.66 -2.04 -9.43
N ASP A 100 -8.88 -3.02 -9.00
CA ASP A 100 -8.66 -3.38 -7.59
C ASP A 100 -7.19 -3.13 -7.24
N VAL A 101 -6.93 -2.16 -6.37
CA VAL A 101 -5.56 -1.82 -5.96
C VAL A 101 -5.00 -2.96 -5.10
N ILE A 102 -3.87 -3.51 -5.50
CA ILE A 102 -3.13 -4.52 -4.76
C ILE A 102 -1.83 -3.90 -4.27
N GLU A 103 -1.73 -3.69 -2.96
CA GLU A 103 -0.50 -3.19 -2.34
C GLU A 103 0.60 -4.26 -2.39
N GLU A 104 1.77 -3.87 -2.88
CA GLU A 104 2.94 -4.74 -2.94
C GLU A 104 3.71 -4.72 -1.62
N PRO A 105 4.29 -5.85 -1.17
CA PRO A 105 5.17 -5.86 -0.02
C PRO A 105 6.35 -4.91 -0.22
N HIS A 106 6.64 -4.10 0.79
CA HIS A 106 7.81 -3.22 0.82
C HIS A 106 8.96 -3.86 1.60
N ALA A 107 10.20 -3.56 1.22
CA ALA A 107 11.38 -4.18 1.82
C ALA A 107 11.60 -3.79 3.29
N GLU A 108 11.28 -2.54 3.64
CA GLU A 108 11.55 -1.99 4.98
C GLU A 108 10.30 -1.77 5.83
N PHE A 109 9.14 -1.58 5.18
CA PHE A 109 7.94 -1.10 5.84
C PHE A 109 6.80 -2.09 5.68
N HIS A 110 6.06 -2.26 6.77
CA HIS A 110 4.77 -2.93 6.78
C HIS A 110 3.69 -1.90 7.12
N ARG A 111 2.75 -1.70 6.20
CA ARG A 111 1.67 -0.72 6.41
C ARG A 111 0.54 -1.32 7.24
N GLN A 112 0.10 -0.58 8.25
CA GLN A 112 -1.12 -0.86 9.00
C GLN A 112 -2.01 0.37 9.04
N GLY A 113 -3.06 0.38 8.21
CA GLY A 113 -3.91 1.56 8.07
C GLY A 113 -3.15 2.71 7.40
N ASN A 114 -2.89 3.78 8.14
CA ASN A 114 -2.05 4.89 7.70
C ASN A 114 -0.66 4.87 8.32
N ASP A 115 -0.40 3.94 9.24
CA ASP A 115 0.89 3.85 9.93
C ASP A 115 1.83 2.89 9.21
N LEU A 116 3.13 3.10 9.38
CA LEU A 116 4.19 2.26 8.83
C LEU A 116 4.99 1.62 9.96
N TRP A 117 5.19 0.32 9.89
CA TRP A 117 5.98 -0.43 10.87
C TRP A 117 7.29 -0.87 10.24
N ALA A 118 8.40 -0.65 10.94
CA ALA A 118 9.72 -1.07 10.51
C ALA A 118 10.45 -1.84 11.62
N ILE A 119 11.19 -2.86 11.21
CA ILE A 119 12.13 -3.58 12.08
C ILE A 119 13.53 -3.34 11.52
N ARG A 120 14.33 -2.54 12.21
CA ARG A 120 15.71 -2.25 11.81
C ARG A 120 16.66 -3.19 12.53
N LYS A 121 17.45 -3.91 11.75
CA LYS A 121 18.46 -4.83 12.29
C LYS A 121 19.79 -4.09 12.38
N ILE A 122 20.37 -4.05 13.58
CA ILE A 122 21.58 -3.28 13.86
C ILE A 122 22.65 -4.24 14.40
N PRO A 123 23.88 -4.22 13.87
CA PRO A 123 25.00 -4.97 14.45
C PRO A 123 25.24 -4.60 15.92
N LEU A 124 25.63 -5.60 16.73
CA LEU A 124 25.97 -5.36 18.14
C LEU A 124 27.01 -4.25 18.34
N MET A 125 27.99 -4.13 17.43
CA MET A 125 29.00 -3.07 17.50
C MET A 125 28.35 -1.69 17.45
N GLU A 126 27.59 -1.39 16.39
CA GLU A 126 26.90 -0.10 16.19
C GLU A 126 25.97 0.23 17.36
N TYR A 127 25.27 -0.79 17.87
CA TYR A 127 24.43 -0.64 19.05
C TYR A 127 25.27 -0.24 20.28
N VAL A 128 26.39 -0.90 20.57
CA VAL A 128 27.22 -0.62 21.76
C VAL A 128 27.98 0.71 21.63
N THR A 129 28.40 1.11 20.43
CA THR A 129 29.16 2.35 20.19
C THR A 129 28.29 3.61 20.15
N ASN A 130 26.96 3.48 20.29
CA ASN A 130 26.00 4.59 20.22
C ASN A 130 26.08 5.37 18.90
N GLU A 131 26.25 4.66 17.79
CA GLU A 131 26.18 5.28 16.47
C GLU A 131 24.76 5.81 16.18
N ALA A 132 24.68 6.93 15.44
CA ALA A 132 23.40 7.53 15.09
C ALA A 132 22.64 6.62 14.13
N LEU A 133 21.44 6.21 14.53
CA LEU A 133 20.58 5.34 13.73
C LEU A 133 19.72 6.19 12.81
N THR A 134 19.63 5.80 11.55
CA THR A 134 18.79 6.49 10.56
C THR A 134 17.82 5.54 9.86
N ILE A 135 16.70 6.10 9.42
CA ILE A 135 15.72 5.42 8.57
C ILE A 135 15.45 6.29 7.36
N GLU A 136 15.46 5.67 6.18
CA GLU A 136 14.99 6.30 4.96
C GLU A 136 13.47 6.18 4.87
N THR A 137 12.81 7.32 4.76
CA THR A 137 11.35 7.42 4.63
C THR A 137 10.92 7.24 3.17
N LEU A 138 9.60 7.11 2.92
CA LEU A 138 9.07 6.92 1.57
C LEU A 138 9.32 8.12 0.64
N ASP A 139 9.52 9.32 1.19
CA ASP A 139 9.89 10.53 0.44
C ASP A 139 11.42 10.71 0.27
N LYS A 140 12.20 9.69 0.67
CA LYS A 140 13.67 9.62 0.58
C LYS A 140 14.43 10.54 1.54
N ARG A 141 13.78 11.10 2.56
CA ARG A 141 14.49 11.75 3.68
C ARG A 141 15.07 10.73 4.64
N LEU A 142 16.24 11.03 5.18
CA LEU A 142 16.84 10.29 6.30
C LEU A 142 16.41 10.93 7.62
N LEU A 143 15.73 10.14 8.46
CA LEU A 143 15.37 10.54 9.82
C LEU A 143 16.33 9.90 10.82
N THR A 144 16.94 10.71 11.67
CA THR A 144 17.69 10.21 12.82
C THR A 144 16.72 9.76 13.89
N VAL A 145 16.85 8.50 14.31
CA VAL A 145 16.01 7.88 15.33
C VAL A 145 16.83 7.74 16.61
N PRO A 146 16.31 8.11 17.78
CA PRO A 146 17.02 7.86 19.03
C PRO A 146 17.18 6.36 19.23
N LYS A 147 18.32 5.99 19.82
CA LYS A 147 18.57 4.62 20.25
C LYS A 147 17.61 4.26 21.38
N ILE A 148 16.85 3.19 21.19
CA ILE A 148 15.97 2.60 22.21
C ILE A 148 16.46 1.20 22.55
N GLU A 149 16.02 0.69 23.70
CA GLU A 149 16.31 -0.68 24.11
C GLU A 149 15.74 -1.69 23.09
N PRO A 150 16.44 -2.81 22.80
CA PRO A 150 15.93 -3.82 21.89
C PRO A 150 14.61 -4.39 22.42
N GLY A 151 13.62 -4.48 21.55
CA GLY A 151 12.26 -4.90 21.91
C GLY A 151 11.30 -3.75 22.29
N CYS A 152 11.82 -2.52 22.48
CA CYS A 152 10.98 -1.33 22.54
C CYS A 152 10.57 -0.87 21.13
N VAL A 153 9.48 -0.09 21.07
CA VAL A 153 9.01 0.55 19.85
C VAL A 153 9.03 2.06 20.09
N ILE A 154 9.55 2.80 19.11
CA ILE A 154 9.42 4.25 19.06
C ILE A 154 8.44 4.66 17.98
N GLU A 155 7.60 5.63 18.32
CA GLU A 155 6.75 6.33 17.37
C GLU A 155 7.45 7.59 16.86
N ILE A 156 7.45 7.75 15.54
CA ILE A 156 7.81 8.98 14.85
C ILE A 156 6.52 9.53 14.22
N PRO A 157 5.88 10.51 14.86
CA PRO A 157 4.58 10.99 14.45
C PRO A 157 4.65 11.76 13.12
N ASN A 158 3.57 11.68 12.33
CA ASN A 158 3.39 12.36 11.04
C ASN A 158 4.36 11.92 9.92
N GLU A 159 5.01 10.77 10.05
CA GLU A 159 5.95 10.23 9.05
C GLU A 159 5.39 8.98 8.31
N GLY A 160 4.15 8.58 8.59
CA GLY A 160 3.45 7.46 7.97
C GLY A 160 2.81 7.81 6.62
N MET A 161 1.84 6.99 6.20
CA MET A 161 1.10 7.21 4.95
C MET A 161 0.14 8.41 5.06
N PRO A 162 -0.07 9.16 3.97
CA PRO A 162 -1.05 10.23 3.94
C PRO A 162 -2.49 9.71 4.09
N CYS A 163 -3.32 10.51 4.74
CA CYS A 163 -4.75 10.27 4.87
C CYS A 163 -5.46 10.74 3.59
N TRP A 164 -6.03 9.81 2.81
CA TRP A 164 -6.75 10.18 1.56
C TRP A 164 -7.85 11.25 1.75
N HIS A 165 -8.51 11.30 2.91
CA HIS A 165 -9.54 12.29 3.23
C HIS A 165 -9.14 13.31 4.31
N GLY A 166 -7.90 13.25 4.82
CA GLY A 166 -7.37 14.17 5.82
C GLY A 166 -6.33 15.08 5.18
N ILE A 167 -6.68 16.34 4.93
CA ILE A 167 -5.75 17.28 4.26
C ILE A 167 -4.57 17.54 5.19
N GLY A 168 -3.37 17.13 4.76
CA GLY A 168 -2.13 17.34 5.51
C GLY A 168 -1.96 16.41 6.72
N GLU A 169 -2.83 15.42 6.90
CA GLU A 169 -2.69 14.41 7.95
C GLU A 169 -1.95 13.19 7.40
N THR A 170 -0.91 12.76 8.10
CA THR A 170 -0.14 11.54 7.85
C THR A 170 -0.19 10.66 9.10
N GLY A 171 -0.10 9.35 8.92
CA GLY A 171 0.07 8.43 10.04
C GLY A 171 1.46 8.56 10.69
N SER A 172 1.82 7.59 11.52
CA SER A 172 3.13 7.53 12.18
C SER A 172 4.01 6.41 11.60
N ILE A 173 5.33 6.53 11.79
CA ILE A 173 6.25 5.38 11.67
C ILE A 173 6.48 4.80 13.06
N PHE A 174 6.30 3.49 13.19
CA PHE A 174 6.67 2.72 14.37
C PHE A 174 7.92 1.90 14.07
N VAL A 175 8.99 2.15 14.82
CA VAL A 175 10.30 1.52 14.62
C VAL A 175 10.63 0.65 15.81
N SER A 176 11.07 -0.57 15.56
CA SER A 176 11.74 -1.42 16.55
C SER A 176 13.11 -1.85 16.05
N PHE A 177 13.99 -2.18 16.98
CA PHE A 177 15.35 -2.61 16.67
C PHE A 177 15.61 -4.05 17.09
N GLU A 178 16.30 -4.79 16.22
CA GLU A 178 16.81 -6.13 16.49
C GLU A 178 18.34 -6.10 16.44
N VAL A 179 19.00 -6.47 17.55
CA VAL A 179 20.46 -6.51 17.60
C VAL A 179 20.97 -7.80 16.96
N ILE A 180 21.75 -7.66 15.89
CA ILE A 180 22.41 -8.78 15.23
C ILE A 180 23.73 -9.08 15.94
N TYR A 181 23.81 -10.28 16.52
CA TYR A 181 25.04 -10.78 17.12
C TYR A 181 25.96 -11.38 16.04
N PRO A 182 27.28 -11.19 16.14
CA PRO A 182 28.25 -11.82 15.24
C PRO A 182 28.19 -13.35 15.38
N LYS A 183 27.98 -14.06 14.27
CA LYS A 183 27.73 -15.52 14.26
C LYS A 183 28.94 -16.35 14.70
N ASN A 184 30.16 -15.88 14.44
CA ASN A 184 31.41 -16.63 14.66
C ASN A 184 32.42 -15.83 15.49
N LEU A 185 31.96 -15.15 16.55
CA LEU A 185 32.86 -14.39 17.40
C LEU A 185 33.65 -15.33 18.33
N SER A 186 34.87 -15.69 17.91
CA SER A 186 35.84 -16.41 18.75
C SER A 186 36.84 -15.41 19.31
N LEU A 187 36.75 -15.16 20.61
CA LEU A 187 37.68 -14.28 21.33
C LEU A 187 38.74 -15.10 22.07
N THR A 188 39.98 -14.63 22.07
CA THR A 188 41.05 -15.12 22.93
C THR A 188 40.72 -14.86 24.40
N ARG A 189 41.53 -15.41 25.32
CA ARG A 189 41.32 -15.16 26.76
C ARG A 189 41.52 -13.68 27.08
N GLU A 190 42.56 -13.10 26.51
CA GLU A 190 42.94 -11.70 26.67
C GLU A 190 41.82 -10.77 26.18
N GLU A 191 41.28 -11.01 24.99
CA GLU A 191 40.17 -10.23 24.41
C GLU A 191 38.88 -10.35 25.22
N LYS A 192 38.58 -11.53 25.78
CA LYS A 192 37.44 -11.72 26.67
C LYS A 192 37.59 -10.91 27.96
N ASP A 193 38.78 -10.92 28.55
CA ASP A 193 39.04 -10.19 29.79
C ASP A 193 39.00 -8.68 29.55
N GLU A 194 39.46 -8.20 28.40
CA GLU A 194 39.32 -6.81 27.98
C GLU A 194 37.84 -6.41 27.77
N LEU A 195 37.07 -7.22 27.04
CA LEU A 195 35.66 -6.97 26.80
C LEU A 195 34.86 -6.92 28.12
N LYS A 196 35.13 -7.83 29.06
CA LYS A 196 34.50 -7.81 30.40
C LYS A 196 34.80 -6.51 31.14
N LYS A 197 36.06 -6.03 31.11
CA LYS A 197 36.44 -4.77 31.75
C LYS A 197 35.74 -3.58 31.12
N LEU A 198 35.53 -3.58 29.80
CA LEU A 198 34.81 -2.51 29.10
C LEU A 198 33.33 -2.49 29.48
N LEU A 199 32.68 -3.66 29.51
CA LEU A 199 31.24 -3.77 29.82
C LEU A 199 30.93 -3.58 31.31
N ALA A 200 31.85 -3.92 32.21
CA ALA A 200 31.65 -3.75 33.67
C ALA A 200 31.70 -2.28 34.15
N LYS A 201 31.98 -1.30 33.26
CA LYS A 201 32.06 0.11 33.65
C LYS A 201 30.74 0.71 34.15
N GLU A 202 29.60 0.09 33.87
CA GLU A 202 28.27 0.60 34.27
C GLU A 202 27.78 0.18 35.66
N GLU A 203 28.38 -0.81 36.34
CA GLU A 203 27.89 -1.19 37.69
C GLU A 203 28.15 -0.13 38.78
N ASN A 204 28.86 0.96 38.49
CA ASN A 204 29.31 1.94 39.48
C ASN A 204 28.71 3.36 39.35
N ASN A 205 27.72 3.58 38.48
CA ASN A 205 27.06 4.90 38.33
C ASN A 205 25.53 4.82 38.47
N VAL A 206 25.06 4.24 39.58
CA VAL A 206 23.68 4.44 40.08
C VAL A 206 23.67 5.59 41.07
#